data_AF-A0A1J5PXG4-F1
#
_entry.id   AF-A0A1J5PXG4-F1
#
_cell.length_a   1.000
_cell.length_b   1.000
_cell.length_c   1.000
_cell.angle_alpha   90.00
_cell.angle_beta   90.00
_cell.angle_gamma   90.00
#
_symmetry.space_group_name_H-M   'P 1'
#
loop_
_entity.id
_entity.type
_entity.pdbx_description
1 polymer ?
#
loop_
_entity_poly.entity_id
_entity_poly.type
_entity_poly.pdbx_seq_one_letter_code
_entity_poly.pdbx_strand_id
1 'polypeptide(L)' 'MQLIGMLDSPYVRRVAISMQLLDLRFEHRAVSVFSTFAQFQQINSVVKA' A
#
# COMPACT_ATOMS: atom_id res chain seq x y z
N MET A 1 -1.23 -2.48 -11.69
CA MET A 1 -1.77 -2.78 -10.32
C MET A 1 -1.49 -1.58 -9.42
N GLN A 2 -2.23 -1.42 -8.31
CA GLN A 2 -1.96 -0.37 -7.32
C GLN A 2 -1.48 -0.99 -6.00
N LEU A 3 -0.39 -0.49 -5.45
CA LEU A 3 0.08 -0.79 -4.09
C LEU A 3 -0.30 0.38 -3.18
N ILE A 4 -1.15 0.12 -2.20
CA ILE A 4 -1.75 1.16 -1.35
C ILE A 4 -1.24 0.95 0.07
N GLY A 5 -0.56 1.96 0.61
CA GLY A 5 0.04 1.89 1.94
C GLY A 5 1.35 2.66 2.04
N MET A 6 1.78 2.93 3.26
CA MET A 6 3.02 3.66 3.53
C MET A 6 4.23 2.69 3.52
N LEU A 7 5.37 3.09 2.92
CA LEU A 7 6.58 2.25 2.84
C LEU A 7 7.38 2.15 4.16
N ASP A 8 6.99 2.93 5.17
CA ASP A 8 7.47 2.77 6.54
C ASP A 8 6.97 1.44 7.15
N SER A 9 5.78 0.98 6.76
CA SER A 9 5.26 -0.35 7.09
C SER A 9 6.13 -1.44 6.46
N PRO A 10 6.68 -2.37 7.26
CA PRO A 10 7.47 -3.47 6.72
C PRO A 10 6.63 -4.41 5.84
N TYR A 11 5.31 -4.49 6.06
CA TYR A 11 4.38 -5.31 5.27
C TYR A 11 4.12 -4.74 3.87
N VAL A 12 4.00 -3.43 3.75
CA VAL A 12 3.86 -2.77 2.45
C VAL A 12 5.19 -2.80 1.71
N ARG A 13 6.30 -2.50 2.41
CA ARG A 13 7.64 -2.46 1.81
C ARG A 13 8.08 -3.80 1.24
N ARG A 14 7.80 -4.92 1.92
CA ARG A 14 8.12 -6.25 1.37
C ARG A 14 7.38 -6.52 0.06
N VAL A 15 6.13 -6.09 -0.09
CA VAL A 15 5.35 -6.28 -1.32
C VAL A 15 5.91 -5.40 -2.44
N ALA A 16 6.26 -4.13 -2.14
CA ALA A 16 6.91 -3.24 -3.11
C ALA A 16 8.19 -3.86 -3.67
N ILE A 17 9.06 -4.36 -2.79
CA ILE A 17 10.33 -5.01 -3.17
C ILE A 17 10.04 -6.28 -4.00
N SER A 18 9.12 -7.14 -3.57
CA SER A 18 8.76 -8.34 -4.33
C SER A 18 8.22 -8.00 -5.73
N MET A 19 7.39 -6.96 -5.86
CA MET A 19 6.89 -6.53 -7.17
C MET A 19 8.02 -6.02 -8.08
N GLN A 20 9.00 -5.29 -7.53
CA GLN A 20 10.18 -4.88 -8.29
C GLN A 20 11.03 -6.08 -8.74
N LEU A 21 11.30 -7.04 -7.83
CA LEU A 21 12.09 -8.24 -8.15
C LEU A 21 11.41 -9.16 -9.17
N LEU A 22 10.08 -9.13 -9.24
CA LEU A 22 9.27 -9.89 -10.19
C LEU A 22 9.00 -9.13 -11.50
N ASP A 23 9.59 -7.94 -11.67
CA ASP A 23 9.37 -7.03 -12.82
C ASP A 23 7.88 -6.73 -13.10
N LEU A 24 7.09 -6.65 -12.02
CA LEU A 24 5.67 -6.30 -12.10
C LEU A 24 5.49 -4.80 -12.11
N ARG A 25 4.75 -4.28 -13.09
CA ARG A 25 4.38 -2.85 -13.13
C ARG A 25 3.28 -2.54 -12.13
N PHE A 26 3.58 -1.64 -11.18
CA PHE A 26 2.61 -1.14 -10.21
C PHE A 26 2.75 0.36 -9.97
N GLU A 27 1.65 0.99 -9.58
CA GLU A 27 1.59 2.35 -9.08
C GLU A 27 1.58 2.31 -7.55
N HIS A 28 2.49 3.03 -6.90
CA HIS A 28 2.49 3.14 -5.44
C HIS A 28 1.70 4.38 -5.00
N ARG A 29 0.69 4.16 -4.17
CA ARG A 29 -0.14 5.20 -3.57
C ARG A 29 0.08 5.19 -2.05
N ALA A 30 0.84 6.16 -1.56
CA ALA A 30 1.14 6.33 -0.15
C ALA A 30 -0.07 6.87 0.62
N VAL A 31 -0.96 5.97 1.06
CA VAL A 31 -2.13 6.27 1.88
C VAL A 31 -1.94 5.63 3.25
N SER A 32 -1.99 6.44 4.30
CA SER A 32 -1.88 6.00 5.68
C SER A 32 -3.21 5.46 6.22
N VAL A 33 -3.14 4.36 6.99
CA VAL A 33 -4.26 3.84 7.77
C VAL A 33 -4.59 4.71 8.99
N PHE A 34 -3.73 5.65 9.36
CA PHE A 34 -3.92 6.56 10.48
C PHE A 34 -4.36 7.96 10.02
N SER A 35 -3.48 8.69 9.32
CA SER A 35 -3.71 10.10 8.98
C SER A 35 -4.68 10.30 7.81
N THR A 36 -4.84 9.29 6.95
CA THR A 36 -5.77 9.32 5.81
C THR A 36 -6.82 8.21 5.91
N PHE A 37 -7.29 7.94 7.14
CA PHE A 37 -8.22 6.85 7.44
C PHE A 37 -9.45 6.82 6.52
N ALA A 38 -10.14 7.95 6.34
CA ALA A 38 -11.35 8.03 5.51
C ALA A 38 -11.07 7.66 4.04
N GLN A 39 -9.92 8.09 3.51
CA GLN A 39 -9.49 7.71 2.16
C GLN A 39 -9.16 6.22 2.07
N PHE A 40 -8.51 5.66 3.09
CA PHE A 40 -8.17 4.24 3.13
C PHE A 40 -9.42 3.36 3.27
N GLN A 41 -10.40 3.77 4.08
CA GLN A 41 -11.64 3.02 4.31
C GLN A 41 -12.48 2.88 3.03
N GLN A 42 -12.45 3.87 2.13
CA GLN A 42 -13.10 3.80 0.83
C GLN A 42 -12.47 2.73 -0.09
N ILE A 43 -11.21 2.37 0.17
CA ILE A 43 -10.44 1.38 -0.61
C ILE A 43 -10.61 -0.01 0.02
N ASN A 44 -10.43 -0.11 1.33
CA ASN A 44 -10.57 -1.33 2.11
C ASN A 44 -11.30 -1.00 3.41
N SER A 45 -12.54 -1.48 3.54
CA SER A 45 -13.40 -1.21 4.70
C SER A 45 -12.82 -1.75 6.03
N VAL A 46 -11.90 -2.72 5.96
CA VAL A 46 -11.18 -3.29 7.13
C VAL A 46 -9.99 -2.41 7.56
N VAL A 47 -9.56 -1.48 6.71
CA VAL A 47 -8.48 -0.52 6.97
C VAL A 47 -7.17 -1.20 7.41
N LYS A 48 -6.72 -2.16 6.59
CA LYS A 48 -5.42 -2.85 6.76
C LYS A 48 -4.57 -2.73 5.50
N ALA A 49 -3.27 -2.53 5.71
CA ALA A 49 -2.22 -2.40 4.69
C ALA A 49 -1.10 -3.41 4.93
#